data_AF-A1DL50-F1
#
_entry.id   AF-A1DL50-F1
#
_cell.length_a   1.000
_cell.length_b   1.000
_cell.length_c   1.000
_cell.angle_alpha   90.00
_cell.angle_beta   90.00
_cell.angle_gamma   90.00
#
_symmetry.space_group_name_H-M   'P 1'
#
loop_
_entity.id
_entity.type
_entity.pdbx_description
1 polymer ?
#
loop_
_entity_poly.entity_id
_entity_poly.type
_entity_poly.pdbx_seq_one_letter_code
_entity_poly.pdbx_strand_id
1 'polypeptide(L)'
;MTQPAQPEDSGDEDPVNIFFHDPSWPTPWSHLEFTGSDTERYKRWRQQPWFKNKQRSSMRLLRRAYGKCWPWGYFIYRTVYTPESDQVWSACLEKLDRYVHWEIDRVDGDRYSEADDQDLGFPEKLVHESYKNIVLEDKERWDGASIEQIRRDFKDLVASRGAEIGDVVPRYAVCLVIDQHCLDSIMRAFEDPEESRHGGGPGKGFILMIDPDKDVGG
;
A
#
# COMPACT_ATOMS: atom_id res chain seq x y z
N MET A 1 -53.55 -27.10 -20.54
CA MET A 1 -53.08 -26.48 -19.29
C MET A 1 -51.57 -26.42 -19.39
N THR A 2 -51.03 -25.23 -19.65
CA THR A 2 -49.59 -25.04 -19.88
C THR A 2 -49.07 -24.18 -18.74
N GLN A 3 -48.13 -24.72 -17.97
CA GLN A 3 -47.44 -24.04 -16.87
C GLN A 3 -46.51 -22.96 -17.46
N PRO A 4 -46.46 -21.74 -16.90
CA PRO A 4 -45.46 -20.76 -17.33
C PRO A 4 -44.11 -21.09 -16.70
N ALA A 5 -43.07 -21.13 -17.54
CA ALA A 5 -41.68 -21.23 -17.13
C ALA A 5 -41.29 -20.00 -16.30
N GLN A 6 -40.68 -20.24 -15.14
CA GLN A 6 -39.95 -19.22 -14.40
C GLN A 6 -38.66 -18.90 -15.17
N PRO A 7 -38.29 -17.62 -15.37
CA PRO A 7 -36.95 -17.31 -15.84
C PRO A 7 -35.97 -17.71 -14.74
N GLU A 8 -35.05 -18.61 -15.12
CA GLU A 8 -33.92 -19.00 -14.30
C GLU A 8 -33.14 -17.74 -13.95
N ASP A 9 -32.96 -17.56 -12.64
CA ASP A 9 -32.09 -16.59 -12.00
C ASP A 9 -30.70 -16.73 -12.62
N SER A 10 -30.39 -15.85 -13.57
CA SER A 10 -29.06 -15.75 -14.14
C SER A 10 -28.16 -15.21 -13.04
N GLY A 11 -27.56 -16.14 -12.28
CA GLY A 11 -26.47 -15.84 -11.38
C GLY A 11 -25.40 -15.12 -12.17
N ASP A 12 -25.27 -13.82 -11.92
CA ASP A 12 -24.08 -13.04 -12.21
C ASP A 12 -22.94 -13.61 -11.34
N GLU A 13 -22.44 -14.79 -11.71
CA GLU A 13 -21.09 -15.21 -11.35
C GLU A 13 -20.12 -14.52 -12.33
N ASP A 14 -20.04 -13.21 -12.21
CA ASP A 14 -18.83 -12.52 -12.65
C ASP A 14 -17.74 -12.99 -11.67
N PRO A 15 -16.63 -13.62 -12.11
CA PRO A 15 -15.51 -13.89 -11.23
C PRO A 15 -14.84 -12.54 -10.97
N VAL A 16 -15.49 -11.72 -10.15
CA VAL A 16 -15.08 -10.37 -9.83
C VAL A 16 -13.66 -10.49 -9.34
N ASN A 17 -12.70 -9.94 -10.10
CA ASN A 17 -11.36 -9.76 -9.60
C ASN A 17 -11.47 -8.71 -8.48
N ILE A 18 -11.79 -9.18 -7.28
CA ILE A 18 -12.14 -8.34 -6.12
C ILE A 18 -10.91 -7.55 -5.65
N PHE A 19 -9.71 -7.89 -6.14
CA PHE A 19 -8.46 -7.30 -5.74
C PHE A 19 -7.95 -6.32 -6.79
N PHE A 20 -7.19 -5.34 -6.31
CA PHE A 20 -6.54 -4.41 -7.19
C PHE A 20 -5.46 -5.12 -8.01
N HIS A 21 -5.51 -4.92 -9.32
CA HIS A 21 -4.43 -5.28 -10.24
C HIS A 21 -4.03 -4.04 -11.04
N ASP A 22 -2.72 -3.81 -11.13
CA ASP A 22 -2.16 -2.77 -11.97
C ASP A 22 -1.47 -3.38 -13.19
N PRO A 23 -1.64 -2.81 -14.40
CA PRO A 23 -1.00 -3.32 -15.62
C PRO A 23 0.52 -3.37 -15.58
N SER A 24 1.17 -2.59 -14.70
CA SER A 24 2.62 -2.66 -14.50
C SER A 24 3.09 -3.97 -13.85
N TRP A 25 2.20 -4.75 -13.25
CA TRP A 25 2.57 -6.01 -12.63
C TRP A 25 2.56 -7.16 -13.64
N PRO A 26 3.62 -7.99 -13.67
CA PRO A 26 3.71 -9.08 -14.64
C PRO A 26 2.62 -10.14 -14.45
N THR A 27 2.12 -10.30 -13.23
CA THR A 27 1.03 -11.20 -12.88
C THR A 27 0.02 -10.52 -11.96
N PRO A 28 -1.26 -10.92 -12.01
CA PRO A 28 -2.24 -10.54 -11.00
C PRO A 28 -1.72 -10.85 -9.61
N TRP A 29 -1.90 -9.92 -8.68
CA TRP A 29 -1.54 -10.18 -7.29
C TRP A 29 -2.44 -11.27 -6.73
N SER A 30 -1.86 -12.16 -5.94
CA SER A 30 -2.57 -13.23 -5.27
C SER A 30 -1.89 -13.55 -3.95
N HIS A 31 -2.67 -14.03 -3.00
CA HIS A 31 -2.19 -14.43 -1.68
C HIS A 31 -3.17 -15.45 -1.08
N LEU A 32 -2.65 -16.48 -0.40
CA LEU A 32 -3.46 -17.61 0.08
C LEU A 32 -4.59 -17.19 1.03
N GLU A 33 -4.32 -16.20 1.88
CA GLU A 33 -5.33 -15.63 2.78
C GLU A 33 -6.40 -14.80 2.08
N PHE A 34 -6.10 -14.29 0.89
CA PHE A 34 -6.98 -13.45 0.08
C PHE A 34 -7.70 -14.28 -0.99
N THR A 35 -8.18 -15.46 -0.59
CA THR A 35 -8.98 -16.36 -1.43
C THR A 35 -10.44 -16.39 -1.00
N GLY A 36 -11.34 -16.57 -1.98
CA GLY A 36 -12.79 -16.56 -1.76
C GLY A 36 -13.36 -15.15 -1.58
N SER A 37 -14.64 -15.06 -1.23
CA SER A 37 -15.30 -13.78 -0.99
C SER A 37 -14.78 -13.10 0.28
N ASP A 38 -14.90 -11.77 0.35
CA ASP A 38 -14.61 -10.99 1.56
C ASP A 38 -15.32 -11.53 2.80
N THR A 39 -16.58 -11.92 2.64
CA THR A 39 -17.42 -12.45 3.71
C THR A 39 -16.85 -13.75 4.27
N GLU A 40 -16.42 -14.67 3.40
CA GLU A 40 -15.82 -15.93 3.80
C GLU A 40 -14.47 -15.71 4.47
N ARG A 41 -13.62 -14.86 3.89
CA ARG A 41 -12.33 -14.49 4.48
C ARG A 41 -12.50 -13.92 5.88
N TYR A 42 -13.42 -12.97 6.06
CA TYR A 42 -13.68 -12.37 7.37
C TYR A 42 -14.26 -13.38 8.35
N LYS A 43 -15.14 -14.30 7.92
CA LYS A 43 -15.62 -15.41 8.77
C LYS A 43 -14.48 -16.29 9.25
N ARG A 44 -13.53 -16.67 8.38
CA ARG A 44 -12.33 -17.44 8.75
C ARG A 44 -11.48 -16.68 9.77
N TRP A 45 -11.16 -15.42 9.48
CA TRP A 45 -10.33 -14.59 10.36
C TRP A 45 -10.98 -14.38 11.74
N ARG A 46 -12.30 -14.20 11.83
CA ARG A 46 -13.01 -14.05 13.12
C ARG A 46 -12.87 -15.24 14.08
N GLN A 47 -12.55 -16.43 13.56
CA GLN A 47 -12.32 -17.62 14.37
C GLN A 47 -10.92 -17.65 14.98
N GLN A 48 -9.99 -16.85 14.46
CA GLN A 48 -8.60 -16.84 14.90
C GLN A 48 -8.40 -16.05 16.20
N PRO A 49 -7.47 -16.47 17.08
CA PRO A 49 -7.15 -15.74 18.32
C PRO A 49 -6.73 -14.29 18.07
N TRP A 50 -5.81 -14.08 17.13
CA TRP A 50 -5.24 -12.77 16.80
C TRP A 50 -6.28 -11.75 16.35
N PHE A 51 -7.38 -12.21 15.75
CA PHE A 51 -8.42 -11.33 15.21
C PHE A 51 -9.16 -10.55 16.28
N LYS A 52 -9.16 -11.02 17.54
CA LYS A 52 -9.86 -10.36 18.65
C LYS A 52 -9.09 -9.14 19.16
N ASN A 53 -7.78 -9.08 18.95
CA ASN A 53 -6.93 -8.01 19.45
C ASN A 53 -7.05 -6.74 18.58
N LYS A 54 -8.00 -5.87 18.94
CA LYS A 54 -8.32 -4.65 18.18
C LYS A 54 -7.26 -3.55 18.27
N GLN A 55 -6.30 -3.69 19.18
CA GLN A 55 -5.32 -2.63 19.48
C GLN A 55 -4.06 -2.74 18.62
N ARG A 56 -3.80 -3.91 18.01
CA ARG A 56 -2.70 -4.09 17.04
C ARG A 56 -2.91 -3.21 15.82
N SER A 57 -1.87 -2.52 15.39
CA SER A 57 -1.87 -1.61 14.23
C SER A 57 -2.11 -2.39 12.93
N SER A 58 -1.49 -3.56 12.80
CA SER A 58 -1.75 -4.54 11.73
C SER A 58 -3.25 -4.89 11.64
N MET A 59 -3.89 -5.17 12.78
CA MET A 59 -5.33 -5.46 12.85
C MET A 59 -6.20 -4.25 12.53
N ARG A 60 -5.77 -3.03 12.87
CA ARG A 60 -6.47 -1.81 12.48
C ARG A 60 -6.44 -1.64 10.97
N LEU A 61 -5.31 -1.87 10.32
CA LEU A 61 -5.20 -1.85 8.86
C LEU A 61 -6.06 -2.96 8.23
N LEU A 62 -5.92 -4.21 8.69
CA LEU A 62 -6.67 -5.36 8.16
C LEU A 62 -8.19 -5.18 8.18
N ARG A 63 -8.73 -4.52 9.21
CA ARG A 63 -10.16 -4.25 9.33
C ARG A 63 -10.64 -3.05 8.53
N ARG A 64 -9.74 -2.09 8.30
CA ARG A 64 -10.01 -0.87 7.56
C ARG A 64 -9.96 -1.13 6.05
N ALA A 65 -9.00 -1.92 5.62
CA ALA A 65 -8.84 -2.39 4.26
C ALA A 65 -9.86 -3.49 3.95
N TYR A 66 -11.09 -3.10 3.61
CA TYR A 66 -12.08 -4.02 3.05
C TYR A 66 -11.68 -4.45 1.62
N GLY A 67 -12.03 -5.68 1.24
CA GLY A 67 -11.89 -6.31 -0.09
C GLY A 67 -10.96 -5.69 -1.10
N LYS A 68 -11.51 -4.72 -1.82
CA LYS A 68 -10.93 -4.04 -3.00
C LYS A 68 -9.65 -3.27 -2.75
N CYS A 69 -9.25 -3.19 -1.49
CA CYS A 69 -8.11 -2.41 -1.08
C CYS A 69 -6.83 -3.25 -0.90
N TRP A 70 -6.86 -4.54 -1.31
CA TRP A 70 -5.69 -5.41 -1.31
C TRP A 70 -5.17 -5.69 -2.73
N PRO A 71 -3.85 -5.83 -2.92
CA PRO A 71 -2.80 -5.55 -1.92
C PRO A 71 -2.76 -4.07 -1.56
N TRP A 72 -2.23 -3.72 -0.39
CA TRP A 72 -2.06 -2.32 0.02
C TRP A 72 -0.71 -1.78 -0.43
N GLY A 73 -0.50 -0.48 -0.36
CA GLY A 73 0.75 0.18 -0.74
C GLY A 73 0.48 1.60 -1.18
N TYR A 74 1.44 2.25 -1.83
CA TYR A 74 1.30 3.62 -2.30
C TYR A 74 1.35 3.69 -3.82
N PHE A 75 0.73 4.72 -4.39
CA PHE A 75 1.19 5.25 -5.68
C PHE A 75 2.41 6.14 -5.41
N ILE A 76 3.50 5.87 -6.12
CA ILE A 76 4.76 6.60 -6.01
C ILE A 76 5.01 7.28 -7.34
N TYR A 77 4.91 8.61 -7.37
CA TYR A 77 5.28 9.41 -8.52
C TYR A 77 6.78 9.64 -8.54
N ARG A 78 7.40 9.27 -9.65
CA ARG A 78 8.76 9.67 -9.97
C ARG A 78 8.72 11.04 -10.66
N THR A 79 9.45 12.01 -10.14
CA THR A 79 9.51 13.37 -10.75
C THR A 79 10.93 13.81 -11.09
N VAL A 80 11.88 12.88 -11.06
CA VAL A 80 13.30 13.11 -11.39
C VAL A 80 13.79 12.06 -12.38
N TYR A 81 14.34 12.52 -13.50
CA TYR A 81 14.75 11.68 -14.63
C TYR A 81 16.11 12.09 -15.22
N THR A 82 17.04 12.48 -14.34
CA THR A 82 18.46 12.72 -14.70
C THR A 82 19.20 11.39 -14.88
N PRO A 83 20.26 11.32 -15.69
CA PRO A 83 21.07 10.11 -15.85
C PRO A 83 21.63 9.57 -14.53
N GLU A 84 21.93 10.46 -13.57
CA GLU A 84 22.39 10.10 -12.24
C GLU A 84 21.25 9.49 -11.41
N SER A 85 20.04 10.05 -11.50
CA SER A 85 18.87 9.50 -10.82
C SER A 85 18.50 8.11 -11.33
N ASP A 86 18.61 7.86 -12.64
CA ASP A 86 18.33 6.56 -13.25
C ASP A 86 19.22 5.45 -12.68
N GLN A 87 20.48 5.77 -12.37
CA GLN A 87 21.45 4.79 -11.85
C GLN A 87 21.12 4.29 -10.45
N VAL A 88 20.47 5.13 -9.64
CA VAL A 88 20.19 4.83 -8.22
C VAL A 88 18.71 4.60 -7.94
N TRP A 89 17.84 4.75 -8.94
CA TRP A 89 16.39 4.68 -8.78
C TRP A 89 15.92 3.35 -8.16
N SER A 90 16.35 2.22 -8.72
CA SER A 90 15.98 0.90 -8.19
C SER A 90 16.46 0.71 -6.75
N ALA A 91 17.69 1.12 -6.43
CA ALA A 91 18.23 1.04 -5.08
C ALA A 91 17.48 1.93 -4.09
N CYS A 92 16.97 3.09 -4.54
CA CYS A 92 16.13 3.95 -3.73
C CYS A 92 14.79 3.28 -3.38
N LEU A 93 14.14 2.63 -4.35
CA LEU A 93 12.87 1.92 -4.11
C LEU A 93 13.08 0.72 -3.18
N GLU A 94 14.13 -0.07 -3.40
CA GLU A 94 14.49 -1.20 -2.53
C GLU A 94 14.77 -0.74 -1.10
N LYS A 95 15.46 0.39 -0.92
CA LYS A 95 15.70 0.98 0.40
C LYS A 95 14.39 1.45 1.03
N LEU A 96 13.51 2.14 0.29
CA LEU A 96 12.20 2.55 0.79
C LEU A 96 11.38 1.35 1.28
N ASP A 97 11.28 0.29 0.47
CA ASP A 97 10.53 -0.92 0.82
C ASP A 97 11.10 -1.56 2.09
N ARG A 98 12.43 -1.63 2.23
CA ARG A 98 13.10 -2.15 3.44
C ARG A 98 12.72 -1.36 4.69
N TYR A 99 12.70 -0.03 4.62
CA TYR A 99 12.30 0.81 5.75
C TYR A 99 10.82 0.64 6.11
N VAL A 100 9.94 0.46 5.12
CA VAL A 100 8.52 0.21 5.37
C VAL A 100 8.31 -1.15 6.04
N HIS A 101 8.97 -2.20 5.54
CA HIS A 101 8.95 -3.52 6.15
C HIS A 101 9.47 -3.49 7.59
N TRP A 102 10.59 -2.81 7.82
CA TRP A 102 11.14 -2.62 9.15
C TRP A 102 10.17 -1.92 10.12
N GLU A 103 9.47 -0.87 9.68
CA GLU A 103 8.46 -0.22 10.53
C GLU A 103 7.24 -1.11 10.79
N ILE A 104 6.81 -1.95 9.84
CA ILE A 104 5.72 -2.91 10.05
C ILE A 104 6.08 -3.88 11.19
N ASP A 105 7.31 -4.41 11.16
CA ASP A 105 7.78 -5.39 12.14
C ASP A 105 7.96 -4.76 13.54
N ARG A 106 8.26 -3.45 13.59
CA ARG A 106 8.58 -2.75 14.83
C ARG A 106 7.40 -2.03 15.49
N VAL A 107 6.44 -1.50 14.74
CA VAL A 107 5.36 -0.61 15.24
C VAL A 107 4.66 -1.14 16.50
N ASP A 108 4.48 -2.46 16.58
CA ASP A 108 3.92 -3.16 17.73
C ASP A 108 4.87 -4.24 18.31
N GLY A 109 6.10 -4.31 17.80
CA GLY A 109 7.10 -5.34 18.13
C GLY A 109 7.41 -5.40 19.62
N ASP A 110 7.67 -4.25 20.26
CA ASP A 110 7.94 -4.18 21.71
C ASP A 110 6.73 -4.58 22.57
N ARG A 111 5.51 -4.46 22.03
CA ARG A 111 4.26 -4.69 22.77
C ARG A 111 3.78 -6.14 22.72
N TYR A 112 4.18 -6.88 21.69
CA TYR A 112 3.77 -8.27 21.48
C TYR A 112 4.95 -9.23 21.28
N SER A 113 6.18 -8.80 21.57
CA SER A 113 7.40 -9.61 21.51
C SER A 113 7.36 -10.88 22.38
N GLU A 114 6.55 -10.88 23.44
CA GLU A 114 6.40 -12.00 24.39
C GLU A 114 5.07 -12.75 24.25
N ALA A 115 4.26 -12.49 23.22
CA ALA A 115 3.01 -13.23 23.02
C ALA A 115 3.31 -14.71 22.68
N ASP A 116 2.53 -15.66 23.22
CA ASP A 116 2.71 -17.09 22.95
C ASP A 116 2.69 -17.42 21.44
N ASP A 117 3.46 -18.44 21.02
CA ASP A 117 3.69 -18.92 19.64
C ASP A 117 2.45 -19.02 18.73
N GLN A 118 1.26 -19.15 19.30
CA GLN A 118 0.00 -19.30 18.56
C GLN A 118 -0.60 -17.96 18.06
N ASP A 119 -0.06 -16.81 18.49
CA ASP A 119 -0.61 -15.46 18.23
C ASP A 119 0.43 -14.48 17.61
N LEU A 120 1.62 -15.00 17.26
CA LEU A 120 2.94 -14.34 17.28
C LEU A 120 3.33 -13.39 16.13
N GLY A 121 2.39 -12.95 15.29
CA GLY A 121 2.75 -12.00 14.22
C GLY A 121 2.09 -12.24 12.88
N PHE A 122 1.09 -13.14 12.82
CA PHE A 122 0.39 -13.40 11.56
C PHE A 122 -0.24 -12.13 10.95
N PRO A 123 -0.92 -11.24 11.71
CA PRO A 123 -1.42 -9.99 11.15
C PRO A 123 -0.31 -9.10 10.56
N GLU A 124 0.82 -8.99 11.24
CA GLU A 124 2.00 -8.22 10.82
C GLU A 124 2.59 -8.83 9.54
N LYS A 125 2.79 -10.15 9.53
CA LYS A 125 3.21 -10.92 8.36
C LYS A 125 2.27 -10.72 7.18
N LEU A 126 0.95 -10.76 7.40
CA LEU A 126 -0.03 -10.57 6.34
C LEU A 126 0.03 -9.14 5.78
N VAL A 127 0.19 -8.13 6.64
CA VAL A 127 0.42 -6.75 6.22
C VAL A 127 1.74 -6.63 5.44
N HIS A 128 2.81 -7.25 5.93
CA HIS A 128 4.10 -7.27 5.25
C HIS A 128 4.01 -7.91 3.85
N GLU A 129 3.45 -9.12 3.73
CA GLU A 129 3.36 -9.89 2.48
C GLU A 129 2.41 -9.27 1.44
N SER A 130 1.47 -8.44 1.89
CA SER A 130 0.51 -7.75 1.02
C SER A 130 0.88 -6.30 0.71
N TYR A 131 2.06 -5.83 1.15
CA TYR A 131 2.60 -4.54 0.76
C TYR A 131 3.09 -4.58 -0.69
N LYS A 132 2.54 -3.69 -1.53
CA LYS A 132 2.89 -3.58 -2.94
C LYS A 132 2.61 -2.18 -3.48
N ASN A 133 3.67 -1.44 -3.75
CA ASN A 133 3.60 -0.12 -4.37
C ASN A 133 3.31 -0.20 -5.87
N ILE A 134 2.81 0.91 -6.41
CA ILE A 134 2.77 1.20 -7.84
C ILE A 134 3.69 2.37 -8.09
N VAL A 135 4.70 2.16 -8.91
CA VAL A 135 5.58 3.24 -9.37
C VAL A 135 5.00 3.81 -10.65
N LEU A 136 4.74 5.11 -10.63
CA LEU A 136 4.23 5.88 -11.75
C LEU A 136 5.42 6.55 -12.43
N GLU A 137 5.83 6.01 -13.58
CA GLU A 137 6.96 6.50 -14.37
C GLU A 137 6.52 6.98 -15.76
N ASP A 138 6.43 8.30 -15.92
CA ASP A 138 6.15 8.97 -17.19
C ASP A 138 6.93 10.28 -17.22
N LYS A 139 8.11 10.24 -17.86
CA LYS A 139 9.03 11.38 -17.91
C LYS A 139 8.39 12.59 -18.59
N GLU A 140 7.63 12.39 -19.66
CA GLU A 140 7.02 13.50 -20.40
C GLU A 140 5.96 14.22 -19.57
N ARG A 141 5.32 13.49 -18.66
CA ARG A 141 4.23 14.01 -17.82
C ARG A 141 4.70 14.56 -16.47
N TRP A 142 5.71 13.95 -15.85
CA TRP A 142 6.04 14.18 -14.44
C TRP A 142 7.46 14.67 -14.14
N ASP A 143 8.36 14.77 -15.12
CA ASP A 143 9.70 15.32 -14.90
C ASP A 143 9.63 16.77 -14.42
N GLY A 144 10.06 17.03 -13.20
CA GLY A 144 9.96 18.35 -12.55
C GLY A 144 8.55 18.83 -12.25
N ALA A 145 7.53 17.96 -12.27
CA ALA A 145 6.15 18.34 -11.98
C ALA A 145 5.96 18.91 -10.57
N SER A 146 5.11 19.94 -10.45
CA SER A 146 4.82 20.57 -9.15
C SER A 146 3.90 19.69 -8.29
N ILE A 147 3.89 19.94 -6.98
CA ILE A 147 3.00 19.27 -6.02
C ILE A 147 1.53 19.42 -6.43
N GLU A 148 1.12 20.58 -6.94
CA GLU A 148 -0.26 20.84 -7.38
C GLU A 148 -0.61 20.05 -8.64
N GLN A 149 0.36 19.85 -9.53
CA GLN A 149 0.17 19.01 -10.72
C GLN A 149 0.00 17.54 -10.31
N ILE A 150 0.89 17.02 -9.46
CA ILE A 150 0.78 15.65 -8.95
C ILE A 150 -0.51 15.45 -8.14
N ARG A 151 -0.92 16.42 -7.32
CA ARG A 151 -2.17 16.34 -6.56
C ARG A 151 -3.39 16.19 -7.46
N ARG A 152 -3.47 16.98 -8.55
CA ARG A 152 -4.58 16.87 -9.52
C ARG A 152 -4.52 15.54 -10.24
N ASP A 153 -3.34 15.16 -10.71
CA ASP A 153 -3.10 13.88 -11.38
C ASP A 153 -3.54 12.68 -10.53
N PHE A 154 -3.21 12.70 -9.24
CA PHE A 154 -3.58 11.67 -8.30
C PHE A 154 -5.11 11.57 -8.13
N LYS A 155 -5.81 12.69 -8.01
CA LYS A 155 -7.28 12.71 -7.95
C LYS A 155 -7.90 12.10 -9.22
N ASP A 156 -7.39 12.50 -10.38
CA ASP A 156 -7.86 11.98 -11.67
C ASP A 156 -7.58 10.49 -11.82
N LEU A 157 -6.41 10.03 -11.37
CA LEU A 157 -6.01 8.62 -11.37
C LEU A 157 -6.95 7.78 -10.50
N VAL A 158 -7.21 8.21 -9.27
CA VAL A 158 -8.11 7.49 -8.34
C VAL A 158 -9.53 7.42 -8.91
N ALA A 159 -10.05 8.54 -9.42
CA ALA A 159 -11.36 8.58 -10.06
C ALA A 159 -11.43 7.67 -11.30
N SER A 160 -10.37 7.63 -12.13
CA SER A 160 -10.31 6.77 -13.32
C SER A 160 -10.36 5.27 -12.99
N ARG A 161 -9.98 4.90 -11.76
CA ARG A 161 -10.02 3.52 -11.25
C ARG A 161 -11.35 3.18 -10.55
N GLY A 162 -12.32 4.10 -10.55
CA GLY A 162 -13.61 3.92 -9.89
C GLY A 162 -13.52 3.85 -8.36
N ALA A 163 -12.48 4.45 -7.78
CA ALA A 163 -12.28 4.56 -6.34
C ALA A 163 -12.48 6.02 -5.88
N GLU A 164 -12.68 6.21 -4.57
CA GLU A 164 -12.82 7.54 -3.98
C GLU A 164 -11.58 7.88 -3.15
N ILE A 165 -11.19 9.16 -3.18
CA ILE A 165 -10.13 9.67 -2.31
C ILE A 165 -10.57 9.53 -0.85
N GLY A 166 -9.63 9.11 0.01
CA GLY A 166 -9.90 8.90 1.43
C GLY A 166 -10.39 7.49 1.77
N ASP A 167 -10.49 6.59 0.78
CA ASP A 167 -10.60 5.16 1.04
C ASP A 167 -9.46 4.68 1.97
N VAL A 168 -9.76 3.75 2.87
CA VAL A 168 -8.97 3.54 4.09
C VAL A 168 -7.58 2.90 3.86
N VAL A 169 -7.27 2.49 2.64
CA VAL A 169 -5.94 1.98 2.27
C VAL A 169 -5.05 3.08 1.75
N PRO A 170 -3.76 3.11 2.15
CA PRO A 170 -2.86 4.21 1.81
C PRO A 170 -2.86 4.62 0.33
N ARG A 171 -3.03 3.66 -0.59
CA ARG A 171 -3.06 3.86 -2.04
C ARG A 171 -4.06 4.92 -2.51
N TYR A 172 -5.20 5.06 -1.84
CA TYR A 172 -6.26 6.01 -2.22
C TYR A 172 -6.40 7.18 -1.23
N ALA A 173 -5.64 7.16 -0.14
CA ALA A 173 -5.62 8.23 0.84
C ALA A 173 -4.56 9.29 0.51
N VAL A 174 -3.37 8.87 0.10
CA VAL A 174 -2.23 9.75 -0.21
C VAL A 174 -1.40 9.16 -1.35
N CYS A 175 -0.64 10.00 -2.06
CA CYS A 175 0.43 9.53 -2.92
C CYS A 175 1.79 9.98 -2.40
N LEU A 176 2.83 9.24 -2.78
CA LEU A 176 4.21 9.58 -2.48
C LEU A 176 4.88 10.17 -3.73
N VAL A 177 5.81 11.11 -3.53
CA VAL A 177 6.59 11.72 -4.60
C VAL A 177 8.07 11.63 -4.27
N ILE A 178 8.85 11.15 -5.23
CA ILE A 178 10.30 11.12 -5.16
C ILE A 178 10.83 12.09 -6.21
N ASP A 179 11.22 13.28 -5.73
CA ASP A 179 12.03 14.24 -6.48
C ASP A 179 13.53 14.01 -6.21
N GLN A 180 14.38 14.87 -6.78
CA GLN A 180 15.84 14.76 -6.59
C GLN A 180 16.23 14.86 -5.10
N HIS A 181 15.57 15.71 -4.31
CA HIS A 181 15.91 15.88 -2.89
C HIS A 181 15.53 14.65 -2.08
N CYS A 182 14.35 14.07 -2.32
CA CYS A 182 13.91 12.80 -1.74
C CYS A 182 14.91 11.70 -2.07
N LEU A 183 15.21 11.51 -3.35
CA LEU A 183 16.14 10.49 -3.84
C LEU A 183 17.49 10.58 -3.13
N ASP A 184 18.09 11.76 -3.17
CA ASP A 184 19.34 12.09 -2.50
C ASP A 184 19.32 11.79 -1.00
N SER A 185 18.23 12.17 -0.31
CA SER A 185 18.10 11.98 1.13
C SER A 185 17.96 10.49 1.50
N ILE A 186 17.17 9.73 0.75
CA ILE A 186 16.98 8.29 0.94
C ILE A 186 18.30 7.56 0.67
N MET A 187 19.00 7.90 -0.41
CA MET A 187 20.27 7.26 -0.75
C MET A 187 21.37 7.56 0.28
N ARG A 188 21.34 8.73 0.92
CA ARG A 188 22.26 9.05 2.01
C ARG A 188 21.92 8.30 3.30
N ALA A 189 20.64 8.05 3.59
CA ALA A 189 20.20 7.38 4.82
C ALA A 189 20.84 6.00 5.02
N PHE A 190 20.83 5.53 6.27
CA PHE A 190 21.39 4.23 6.64
C PHE A 190 20.89 3.11 5.74
N GLU A 191 21.79 2.19 5.42
CA GLU A 191 21.45 1.02 4.64
C GLU A 191 20.57 0.05 5.44
N ASP A 192 20.91 -0.15 6.71
CA ASP A 192 20.11 -0.91 7.66
C ASP A 192 19.23 0.06 8.50
N PRO A 193 17.89 -0.03 8.42
CA PRO A 193 16.98 0.76 9.25
C PRO A 193 17.24 0.63 10.76
N GLU A 194 17.74 -0.50 11.27
CA GLU A 194 18.04 -0.65 12.71
C GLU A 194 19.17 0.27 13.19
N GLU A 195 20.12 0.58 12.32
CA GLU A 195 21.20 1.53 12.64
C GLU A 195 20.65 2.95 12.87
N SER A 196 19.52 3.29 12.24
CA SER A 196 18.87 4.59 12.40
C SER A 196 18.28 4.82 13.81
N ARG A 197 18.07 3.75 14.59
CA ARG A 197 17.51 3.80 15.95
C ARG A 197 18.40 4.52 16.95
N HIS A 198 19.71 4.49 16.75
CA HIS A 198 20.70 4.94 17.74
C HIS A 198 21.08 6.43 17.61
N GLY A 199 20.44 7.16 16.69
CA GLY A 199 20.49 8.63 16.65
C GLY A 199 21.82 9.24 16.19
N GLY A 200 22.73 8.47 15.58
CA GLY A 200 24.00 8.97 15.06
C GLY A 200 24.44 8.24 13.79
N GLY A 201 24.55 8.97 12.68
CA GLY A 201 25.01 8.48 11.37
C GLY A 201 24.38 9.30 10.23
N PRO A 202 24.36 8.81 8.98
CA PRO A 202 23.85 9.58 7.86
C PRO A 202 22.41 10.09 8.11
N GLY A 203 22.09 11.25 7.52
CA GLY A 203 20.84 11.95 7.75
C GLY A 203 19.58 11.11 7.52
N LYS A 204 18.44 11.58 8.03
CA LYS A 204 17.13 10.94 7.81
C LYS A 204 16.77 11.02 6.32
N GLY A 205 16.28 9.91 5.76
CA GLY A 205 15.64 9.91 4.45
C GLY A 205 14.27 10.57 4.53
N PHE A 206 13.93 11.36 3.51
CA PHE A 206 12.64 12.03 3.41
C PHE A 206 11.94 11.64 2.11
N ILE A 207 10.62 11.51 2.18
CA ILE A 207 9.75 11.34 1.03
C ILE A 207 8.61 12.34 1.12
N LEU A 208 8.22 12.93 -0.01
CA LEU A 208 7.08 13.84 -0.05
C LEU A 208 5.80 13.01 -0.05
N MET A 209 4.91 13.30 0.90
CA MET A 209 3.57 12.72 0.96
C MET A 209 2.57 13.80 0.59
N ILE A 210 1.82 13.58 -0.49
CA ILE A 210 0.78 14.49 -0.95
C ILE A 210 -0.55 14.01 -0.43
N ASP A 211 -1.14 14.84 0.42
CA ASP A 211 -2.53 14.75 0.83
C ASP A 211 -3.40 15.42 -0.25
N PRO A 212 -4.35 14.69 -0.85
CA PRO A 212 -5.26 15.23 -1.86
C PRO A 212 -6.24 16.27 -1.30
N ASP A 213 -6.54 16.23 0.00
CA ASP A 213 -7.56 17.08 0.64
C ASP A 213 -6.97 18.27 1.40
N LYS A 214 -5.64 18.39 1.47
CA LYS A 214 -5.01 19.61 1.98
C LYS A 214 -5.34 20.81 1.08
N ASP A 215 -6.14 21.73 1.63
CA ASP A 215 -6.40 23.03 1.02
C ASP A 215 -5.09 23.78 0.75
N VAL A 216 -4.98 24.32 -0.47
CA VAL A 216 -3.93 25.29 -0.82
C VAL A 216 -4.39 26.65 -0.31
N GLY A 217 -4.40 26.84 1.01
CA GLY A 217 -4.91 28.09 1.59
C GLY A 217 -4.90 28.13 3.12
N GLY A 218 -3.84 28.72 3.68
CA GLY A 218 -3.70 29.11 5.08
C GLY A 218 -2.39 29.86 5.28
#